data_AF-A0A7J4N659-F1
#
_entry.id   AF-A0A7J4N659-F1
#
_cell.length_a   1.000
_cell.length_b   1.000
_cell.length_c   1.000
_cell.angle_alpha   90.00
_cell.angle_beta   90.00
_cell.angle_gamma   90.00
#
_symmetry.space_group_name_H-M   'P 1'
#
loop_
_entity.id
_entity.type
_entity.pdbx_description
1 polymer ?
#
loop_
_entity_poly.entity_id
_entity_poly.type
_entity_poly.pdbx_seq_one_letter_code
_entity_poly.pdbx_strand_id
1 'polypeptide(L)'
;MNIGEFDRKHFSPVNGGITATVHALKYLAIPYILFTVGLMALAGLDGPQRVADLLREMQTLVLIFGIVLTALGFFKGAYPKGSYSRFLFGITASVLVIVYVFSLLLDGRTEEVIAREAFELDLYQIFVLFFFPALLAVLMQFGEFADHRRPFLEKEGTIAVKEREDPKDRRFYHDFRLRYGSLYNGLKLARSTLIGFVIIPLIIVILMKAGFSSLNVEEVDSMMSNLDDISAYMVMLGVPMAALAFFKGFYPKGSLSRSIPAVIMVLITLYWIWVIGLGGKFIFDSIEEISLELDFSKLLLLIMVGTALWIVYYVLELLLYRPEWKDAGFPKDLPEERKARKEAQRKAKEERKAAKEKAKEEKRAAKEEKKEAAEQPKPEAKKEE
;
A
#
# COMPACT_ATOMS: atom_id res chain seq x y z
N MET A 1 17.78 -5.05 19.92
CA MET A 1 16.57 -4.29 19.54
C MET A 1 16.77 -2.85 20.00
N ASN A 2 16.72 -1.86 19.09
CA ASN A 2 17.06 -0.47 19.43
C ASN A 2 15.85 0.21 20.08
N ILE A 3 15.76 0.15 21.42
CA ILE A 3 14.62 0.65 22.23
C ILE A 3 14.38 2.15 22.00
N GLY A 4 15.38 2.91 21.52
CA GLY A 4 15.29 4.34 21.25
C GLY A 4 14.32 4.76 20.13
N GLU A 5 13.78 3.83 19.33
CA GLU A 5 12.78 4.15 18.29
C GLU A 5 11.34 4.24 18.84
N PHE A 6 11.10 3.83 20.09
CA PHE A 6 9.83 4.02 20.81
C PHE A 6 9.76 5.35 21.57
N ASP A 7 10.80 6.18 21.47
CA ASP A 7 10.92 7.44 22.18
C ASP A 7 9.86 8.46 21.76
N ARG A 8 9.41 9.30 22.71
CA ARG A 8 8.43 10.37 22.52
C ARG A 8 8.85 11.37 21.46
N LYS A 9 10.15 11.55 21.21
CA LYS A 9 10.66 12.43 20.14
C LYS A 9 10.12 12.08 18.75
N HIS A 10 9.78 10.81 18.52
CA HIS A 10 9.29 10.29 17.24
C HIS A 10 7.77 10.16 17.20
N PHE A 11 7.08 10.58 18.26
CA PHE A 11 5.67 10.36 18.43
C PHE A 11 4.85 11.59 18.00
N SER A 12 4.03 11.43 16.96
CA SER A 12 3.12 12.47 16.46
C SER A 12 1.66 12.10 16.72
N PRO A 13 1.00 12.68 17.75
CA PRO A 13 -0.38 12.35 18.07
C PRO A 13 -1.36 12.72 16.96
N VAL A 14 -1.06 13.79 16.18
CA VAL A 14 -1.90 14.23 15.06
C VAL A 14 -1.92 13.18 13.94
N ASN A 15 -0.75 12.69 13.53
CA ASN A 15 -0.65 11.65 12.51
C ASN A 15 -1.26 10.32 12.99
N GLY A 16 -1.09 10.03 14.28
CA GLY A 16 -1.77 8.93 14.95
C GLY A 16 -3.28 9.05 14.85
N GLY A 17 -3.85 10.20 15.24
CA GLY A 17 -5.29 10.47 15.18
C GLY A 17 -5.87 10.29 13.78
N ILE A 18 -5.23 10.85 12.75
CA ILE A 18 -5.66 10.69 11.35
C ILE A 18 -5.69 9.21 10.95
N THR A 19 -4.64 8.46 11.29
CA THR A 19 -4.55 7.04 10.93
C THR A 19 -5.56 6.20 11.71
N ALA A 20 -5.81 6.54 12.97
CA ALA A 20 -6.83 5.93 13.81
C ALA A 20 -8.23 6.12 13.21
N THR A 21 -8.59 7.35 12.81
CA THR A 21 -9.88 7.65 12.17
C THR A 21 -10.09 6.83 10.89
N VAL A 22 -9.04 6.67 10.06
CA VAL A 22 -9.13 5.83 8.86
C VAL A 22 -9.38 4.36 9.22
N HIS A 23 -8.73 3.84 10.27
CA HIS A 23 -8.93 2.46 10.71
C HIS A 23 -10.31 2.27 11.36
N ALA A 24 -10.75 3.21 12.18
CA ALA A 24 -12.07 3.22 12.79
C ALA A 24 -13.17 3.23 11.71
N LEU A 25 -13.05 4.11 10.72
CA LEU A 25 -14.02 4.16 9.63
C LEU A 25 -14.09 2.82 8.89
N LYS A 26 -12.92 2.27 8.53
CA LYS A 26 -12.82 1.08 7.69
C LYS A 26 -13.20 -0.21 8.39
N TYR A 27 -12.79 -0.41 9.64
CA TYR A 27 -12.90 -1.69 10.34
C TYR A 27 -13.94 -1.71 11.45
N LEU A 28 -14.40 -0.55 11.92
CA LEU A 28 -15.41 -0.42 12.97
C LEU A 28 -16.70 0.18 12.41
N ALA A 29 -16.69 1.44 11.99
CA ALA A 29 -17.91 2.18 11.66
C ALA A 29 -18.65 1.61 10.44
N ILE A 30 -17.97 1.42 9.31
CA ILE A 30 -18.61 0.90 8.09
C ILE A 30 -19.19 -0.50 8.33
N PRO A 31 -18.42 -1.50 8.83
CA PRO A 31 -18.99 -2.83 9.07
C PRO A 31 -20.11 -2.83 10.10
N TYR A 32 -19.99 -2.03 11.18
CA TYR A 32 -21.01 -1.94 12.21
C TYR A 32 -22.33 -1.37 11.65
N ILE A 33 -22.25 -0.33 10.84
CA ILE A 33 -23.43 0.25 10.16
C ILE A 33 -24.04 -0.78 9.22
N LEU A 34 -23.24 -1.50 8.43
CA LEU A 34 -23.74 -2.53 7.51
C LEU A 34 -24.52 -3.63 8.25
N PHE A 35 -23.97 -4.14 9.35
CA PHE A 35 -24.67 -5.15 10.15
C PHE A 35 -25.91 -4.59 10.86
N THR A 36 -25.87 -3.32 11.29
CA THR A 36 -27.04 -2.67 11.90
C THR A 36 -28.17 -2.51 10.89
N VAL A 37 -27.86 -2.07 9.68
CA VAL A 37 -28.83 -1.97 8.58
C VAL A 37 -29.37 -3.35 8.21
N GLY A 38 -28.50 -4.39 8.17
CA GLY A 38 -28.91 -5.77 7.94
C GLY A 38 -29.90 -6.28 9.00
N LEU A 39 -29.64 -6.01 10.28
CA LEU A 39 -30.57 -6.33 11.37
C LEU A 39 -31.90 -5.59 11.26
N MET A 40 -31.87 -4.29 10.92
CA MET A 40 -33.10 -3.51 10.71
C MET A 40 -33.94 -4.06 9.55
N ALA A 41 -33.28 -4.45 8.46
CA ALA A 41 -33.96 -5.05 7.30
C ALA A 41 -34.60 -6.39 7.66
N LEU A 42 -33.89 -7.27 8.39
CA LEU A 42 -34.44 -8.55 8.84
C LEU A 42 -35.63 -8.38 9.79
N ALA A 43 -35.57 -7.41 10.70
CA ALA A 43 -36.67 -7.11 11.62
C ALA A 43 -37.92 -6.60 10.90
N GLY A 44 -37.77 -5.92 9.76
CA GLY A 44 -38.89 -5.44 8.94
C GLY A 44 -39.51 -6.48 8.02
N LEU A 45 -38.80 -7.60 7.78
CA LEU A 45 -39.19 -8.65 6.83
C LEU A 45 -39.54 -9.99 7.51
N ASP A 46 -39.68 -10.02 8.84
CA ASP A 46 -39.82 -11.26 9.63
C ASP A 46 -38.73 -12.30 9.28
N GLY A 47 -37.49 -11.82 9.12
CA GLY A 47 -36.36 -12.66 8.73
C GLY A 47 -35.97 -13.70 9.79
N PRO A 48 -35.19 -14.74 9.43
CA PRO A 48 -34.90 -15.85 10.33
C PRO A 48 -34.16 -15.37 11.59
N GLN A 49 -34.69 -15.70 12.78
CA GLN A 49 -34.10 -15.30 14.06
C GLN A 49 -32.63 -15.73 14.19
N ARG A 50 -32.26 -16.89 13.64
CA ARG A 50 -30.88 -17.39 13.63
C ARG A 50 -29.92 -16.48 12.87
N VAL A 51 -30.39 -15.87 11.77
CA VAL A 51 -29.59 -14.89 11.01
C VAL A 51 -29.45 -13.60 11.83
N ALA A 52 -30.51 -13.16 12.51
CA ALA A 52 -30.42 -12.00 13.39
C ALA A 52 -29.45 -12.21 14.56
N ASP A 53 -29.46 -13.39 15.19
CA ASP A 53 -28.52 -13.72 16.26
C ASP A 53 -27.07 -13.76 15.74
N LEU A 54 -26.85 -14.36 14.56
CA LEU A 54 -25.54 -14.36 13.89
C LEU A 54 -25.03 -12.93 13.61
N LEU A 55 -25.88 -12.04 13.07
CA LEU A 55 -25.49 -10.67 12.79
C LEU A 55 -25.11 -9.90 14.08
N ARG A 56 -25.75 -10.19 15.22
CA ARG A 56 -25.38 -9.62 16.53
C ARG A 56 -24.03 -10.12 17.03
N GLU A 57 -23.74 -11.41 16.83
CA GLU A 57 -22.42 -11.98 17.13
C GLU A 57 -21.34 -11.30 16.27
N MET A 58 -21.58 -11.17 14.96
CA MET A 58 -20.68 -10.45 14.04
C MET A 58 -20.47 -8.98 14.44
N GLN A 59 -21.53 -8.28 14.85
CA GLN A 59 -21.42 -6.91 15.38
C GLN A 59 -20.50 -6.83 16.59
N THR A 60 -20.59 -7.81 17.50
CA THR A 60 -19.74 -7.87 18.69
C THR A 60 -18.28 -8.05 18.30
N LEU A 61 -17.99 -8.93 17.33
CA LEU A 61 -16.65 -9.11 16.77
C LEU A 61 -16.14 -7.81 16.13
N VAL A 62 -16.97 -7.12 15.33
CA VAL A 62 -16.63 -5.82 14.72
C VAL A 62 -16.26 -4.78 15.77
N LEU A 63 -17.00 -4.72 16.88
CA LEU A 63 -16.68 -3.79 17.97
C LEU A 63 -15.32 -4.12 18.59
N ILE A 64 -15.10 -5.38 18.98
CA ILE A 64 -13.86 -5.81 19.65
C ILE A 64 -12.65 -5.59 18.72
N PHE A 65 -12.67 -6.18 17.53
CA PHE A 65 -11.55 -6.05 16.58
C PHE A 65 -11.40 -4.62 16.08
N GLY A 66 -12.50 -3.91 15.83
CA GLY A 66 -12.49 -2.54 15.34
C GLY A 66 -11.84 -1.57 16.33
N ILE A 67 -12.11 -1.70 17.64
CA ILE A 67 -11.44 -0.90 18.68
C ILE A 67 -9.94 -1.19 18.71
N VAL A 68 -9.55 -2.47 18.72
CA VAL A 68 -8.13 -2.86 18.76
C VAL A 68 -7.39 -2.38 17.50
N LEU A 69 -7.96 -2.56 16.32
CA LEU A 69 -7.39 -2.09 15.05
C LEU A 69 -7.29 -0.57 14.98
N THR A 70 -8.21 0.15 15.61
CA THR A 70 -8.17 1.62 15.72
C THR A 70 -7.01 2.06 16.60
N ALA A 71 -6.82 1.41 17.75
CA ALA A 71 -5.68 1.66 18.64
C ALA A 71 -4.33 1.34 17.96
N LEU A 72 -4.22 0.19 17.29
CA LEU A 72 -3.02 -0.15 16.51
C LEU A 72 -2.79 0.83 15.35
N GLY A 73 -3.86 1.26 14.68
CA GLY A 73 -3.82 2.28 13.63
C GLY A 73 -3.28 3.61 14.15
N PHE A 74 -3.70 4.03 15.36
CA PHE A 74 -3.17 5.20 16.04
C PHE A 74 -1.65 5.09 16.24
N PHE A 75 -1.17 4.02 16.87
CA PHE A 75 0.26 3.87 17.12
C PHE A 75 1.08 3.74 15.83
N LYS A 76 0.58 3.01 14.82
CA LYS A 76 1.19 2.97 13.49
C LYS A 76 1.35 4.38 12.90
N GLY A 77 0.30 5.19 12.97
CA GLY A 77 0.28 6.56 12.46
C GLY A 77 1.20 7.51 13.22
N ALA A 78 1.33 7.30 14.53
CA ALA A 78 2.09 8.18 15.41
C ALA A 78 3.60 8.12 15.16
N TYR A 79 4.13 6.98 14.71
CA TYR A 79 5.55 6.81 14.43
C TYR A 79 5.91 7.06 12.95
N PRO A 80 7.12 7.56 12.66
CA PRO A 80 7.56 7.87 11.30
C PRO A 80 7.80 6.61 10.46
N LYS A 81 7.74 6.77 9.13
CA LYS A 81 8.08 5.71 8.16
C LYS A 81 9.53 5.26 8.33
N GLY A 82 9.77 3.95 8.22
CA GLY A 82 11.10 3.35 8.39
C GLY A 82 11.52 3.08 9.84
N SER A 83 10.71 3.48 10.83
CA SER A 83 10.92 3.11 12.24
C SER A 83 10.43 1.68 12.52
N TYR A 84 11.08 0.99 13.46
CA TYR A 84 10.65 -0.32 13.95
C TYR A 84 9.28 -0.27 14.62
N SER A 85 8.98 0.81 15.36
CA SER A 85 7.70 1.00 16.06
C SER A 85 6.54 0.98 15.08
N ARG A 86 6.61 1.81 14.01
CA ARG A 86 5.59 1.82 12.96
C ARG A 86 5.44 0.47 12.27
N PHE A 87 6.56 -0.19 11.97
CA PHE A 87 6.56 -1.50 11.33
C PHE A 87 5.87 -2.55 12.21
N LEU A 88 6.18 -2.59 13.51
CA LEU A 88 5.60 -3.53 14.47
C LEU A 88 4.07 -3.34 14.61
N PHE A 89 3.61 -2.11 14.81
CA PHE A 89 2.17 -1.85 14.87
C PHE A 89 1.48 -2.11 13.52
N GLY A 90 2.15 -1.79 12.42
CA GLY A 90 1.64 -2.04 11.07
C GLY A 90 1.48 -3.52 10.74
N ILE A 91 2.47 -4.36 11.07
CA ILE A 91 2.39 -5.81 10.82
C ILE A 91 1.37 -6.46 11.74
N THR A 92 1.35 -6.08 13.03
CA THR A 92 0.37 -6.58 14.00
C THR A 92 -1.06 -6.25 13.56
N ALA A 93 -1.32 -5.01 13.14
CA ALA A 93 -2.63 -4.62 12.61
C ALA A 93 -3.00 -5.41 11.34
N SER A 94 -2.04 -5.64 10.45
CA SER A 94 -2.30 -6.35 9.18
C SER A 94 -2.62 -7.83 9.40
N VAL A 95 -1.92 -8.50 10.32
CA VAL A 95 -2.23 -9.88 10.73
C VAL A 95 -3.56 -9.94 11.45
N LEU A 96 -3.84 -8.98 12.35
CA LEU A 96 -5.10 -8.92 13.07
C LEU A 96 -6.31 -8.72 12.13
N VAL A 97 -6.15 -8.02 11.01
CA VAL A 97 -7.19 -7.92 9.97
C VAL A 97 -7.49 -9.28 9.33
N ILE A 98 -6.48 -10.15 9.15
CA ILE A 98 -6.70 -11.51 8.64
C ILE A 98 -7.51 -12.33 9.65
N VAL A 99 -7.11 -12.29 10.92
CA VAL A 99 -7.82 -12.97 12.01
C VAL A 99 -9.26 -12.44 12.13
N TYR A 100 -9.44 -11.13 12.05
CA TYR A 100 -10.75 -10.48 12.09
C TYR A 100 -11.69 -10.99 10.98
N VAL A 101 -11.21 -11.06 9.74
CA VAL A 101 -12.03 -11.55 8.62
C VAL A 101 -12.24 -13.06 8.69
N PHE A 102 -11.24 -13.82 9.14
CA PHE A 102 -11.41 -15.25 9.43
C PHE A 102 -12.53 -15.47 10.47
N SER A 103 -12.50 -14.73 11.58
CA SER A 103 -13.53 -14.80 12.62
C SER A 103 -14.91 -14.39 12.14
N LEU A 104 -15.01 -13.48 11.16
CA LEU A 104 -16.29 -13.07 10.58
C LEU A 104 -16.85 -14.06 9.57
N LEU A 105 -16.00 -14.79 8.82
CA LEU A 105 -16.45 -15.63 7.70
C LEU A 105 -16.48 -17.11 8.04
N LEU A 106 -15.43 -17.62 8.69
CA LEU A 106 -15.19 -19.06 8.82
C LEU A 106 -15.26 -19.57 10.27
N ASP A 107 -15.22 -18.68 11.25
CA ASP A 107 -15.31 -19.08 12.65
C ASP A 107 -16.78 -19.17 13.11
N GLY A 108 -17.02 -20.06 14.07
CA GLY A 108 -18.33 -20.27 14.68
C GLY A 108 -19.37 -20.92 13.77
N ARG A 109 -20.61 -20.43 13.83
CA ARG A 109 -21.77 -21.00 13.12
C ARG A 109 -22.14 -20.24 11.84
N THR A 110 -21.28 -19.31 11.40
CA THR A 110 -21.54 -18.44 10.25
C THR A 110 -21.83 -19.23 8.99
N GLU A 111 -20.97 -20.19 8.66
CA GLU A 111 -21.12 -21.05 7.49
C GLU A 111 -22.38 -21.91 7.57
N GLU A 112 -22.62 -22.54 8.72
CA GLU A 112 -23.80 -23.38 8.96
C GLU A 112 -25.10 -22.59 8.78
N VAL A 113 -25.18 -21.38 9.36
CA VAL A 113 -26.40 -20.57 9.34
C VAL A 113 -26.64 -19.95 7.96
N ILE A 114 -25.59 -19.47 7.28
CA ILE A 114 -25.73 -18.88 5.93
C ILE A 114 -26.11 -19.96 4.91
N ALA A 115 -25.45 -21.12 4.93
CA ALA A 115 -25.75 -22.22 4.02
C ALA A 115 -27.18 -22.76 4.22
N ARG A 116 -27.68 -22.73 5.46
CA ARG A 116 -29.01 -23.27 5.79
C ARG A 116 -30.17 -22.31 5.54
N GLU A 117 -29.99 -21.02 5.80
CA GLU A 117 -31.09 -20.05 5.90
C GLU A 117 -31.05 -18.96 4.83
N ALA A 118 -29.97 -18.82 4.06
CA ALA A 118 -29.82 -17.75 3.06
C ALA A 118 -29.52 -18.29 1.65
N PHE A 119 -28.27 -18.69 1.39
CA PHE A 119 -27.81 -19.16 0.08
C PHE A 119 -26.63 -20.12 0.25
N GLU A 120 -26.44 -21.06 -0.70
CA GLU A 120 -25.20 -21.82 -0.82
C GLU A 120 -24.07 -20.89 -1.24
N LEU A 121 -23.42 -20.29 -0.26
CA LEU A 121 -22.35 -19.32 -0.46
C LEU A 121 -21.05 -19.89 0.09
N ASP A 122 -20.08 -20.07 -0.79
CA ASP A 122 -18.76 -20.60 -0.43
C ASP A 122 -17.93 -19.53 0.30
N LEU A 123 -18.15 -19.43 1.62
CA LEU A 123 -17.44 -18.50 2.50
C LEU A 123 -15.94 -18.79 2.53
N TYR A 124 -15.53 -20.06 2.36
CA TYR A 124 -14.13 -20.45 2.30
C TYR A 124 -13.46 -19.84 1.07
N GLN A 125 -14.09 -19.92 -0.11
CA GLN A 125 -13.59 -19.30 -1.31
C GLN A 125 -13.51 -17.77 -1.18
N ILE A 126 -14.52 -17.11 -0.58
CA ILE A 126 -14.47 -15.67 -0.31
C ILE A 126 -13.31 -15.32 0.63
N PHE A 127 -13.11 -16.12 1.68
CA PHE A 127 -11.98 -15.92 2.59
C PHE A 127 -10.64 -16.07 1.86
N VAL A 128 -10.47 -17.11 1.02
CA VAL A 128 -9.26 -17.30 0.21
C VAL A 128 -9.01 -16.10 -0.70
N LEU A 129 -10.05 -15.57 -1.35
CA LEU A 129 -9.94 -14.37 -2.18
C LEU A 129 -9.50 -13.16 -1.35
N PHE A 130 -10.00 -12.99 -0.13
CA PHE A 130 -9.58 -11.92 0.78
C PHE A 130 -8.14 -12.10 1.30
N PHE A 131 -7.73 -13.35 1.54
CA PHE A 131 -6.45 -13.69 2.15
C PHE A 131 -5.27 -13.20 1.32
N PHE A 132 -5.29 -13.35 -0.01
CA PHE A 132 -4.17 -12.94 -0.87
C PHE A 132 -3.86 -11.43 -0.82
N PRO A 133 -4.81 -10.49 -0.97
CA PRO A 133 -4.58 -9.07 -0.74
C PRO A 133 -4.15 -8.72 0.67
N ALA A 134 -4.63 -9.48 1.67
CA ALA A 134 -4.25 -9.25 3.06
C ALA A 134 -2.78 -9.65 3.27
N LEU A 135 -2.34 -10.76 2.68
CA LEU A 135 -0.93 -11.15 2.63
C LEU A 135 -0.08 -10.08 1.93
N LEU A 136 -0.54 -9.54 0.79
CA LEU A 136 0.14 -8.40 0.15
C LEU A 136 0.18 -7.17 1.06
N ALA A 137 -0.86 -6.91 1.86
CA ALA A 137 -0.86 -5.81 2.83
C ALA A 137 0.15 -6.00 3.97
N VAL A 138 0.37 -7.25 4.41
CA VAL A 138 1.45 -7.63 5.33
C VAL A 138 2.80 -7.37 4.67
N LEU A 139 3.02 -7.85 3.44
CA LEU A 139 4.25 -7.60 2.68
C LEU A 139 4.48 -6.10 2.44
N MET A 140 3.42 -5.30 2.25
CA MET A 140 3.55 -3.85 2.14
C MET A 140 4.13 -3.23 3.40
N GLN A 141 3.92 -3.80 4.60
CA GLN A 141 4.59 -3.29 5.82
C GLN A 141 6.10 -3.52 5.76
N PHE A 142 6.54 -4.70 5.27
CA PHE A 142 7.95 -4.96 5.02
C PHE A 142 8.52 -4.03 3.95
N GLY A 143 7.78 -3.81 2.86
CA GLY A 143 8.17 -2.88 1.79
C GLY A 143 8.28 -1.45 2.29
N GLU A 144 7.33 -0.97 3.10
CA GLU A 144 7.37 0.37 3.69
C GLU A 144 8.59 0.52 4.60
N PHE A 145 8.87 -0.48 5.43
CA PHE A 145 10.04 -0.49 6.29
C PHE A 145 11.34 -0.50 5.47
N ALA A 146 11.51 -1.44 4.53
CA ALA A 146 12.70 -1.57 3.70
C ALA A 146 12.99 -0.31 2.88
N ASP A 147 11.97 0.27 2.24
CA ASP A 147 12.11 1.44 1.38
C ASP A 147 12.48 2.71 2.20
N HIS A 148 11.96 2.86 3.42
CA HIS A 148 12.13 4.10 4.22
C HIS A 148 13.15 3.96 5.35
N ARG A 149 13.68 2.76 5.64
CA ARG A 149 14.62 2.53 6.75
C ARG A 149 15.88 3.36 6.61
N ARG A 150 16.50 3.32 5.44
CA ARG A 150 17.73 4.08 5.19
C ARG A 150 17.48 5.60 5.24
N PRO A 151 16.47 6.16 4.54
CA PRO A 151 16.11 7.57 4.71
C PRO A 151 15.89 7.98 6.16
N PHE A 152 15.22 7.14 6.96
CA PHE A 152 15.03 7.37 8.39
C PHE A 152 16.36 7.45 9.16
N LEU A 153 17.26 6.48 8.97
CA LEU A 153 18.58 6.46 9.63
C LEU A 153 19.51 7.59 9.16
N GLU A 154 19.38 8.03 7.91
CA GLU A 154 20.08 9.20 7.39
C GLU A 154 19.53 10.51 7.98
N LYS A 155 18.23 10.58 8.31
CA LYS A 155 17.59 11.72 8.99
C LYS A 155 18.02 11.80 10.46
N GLU A 156 18.13 10.66 11.15
CA GLU A 156 18.66 10.59 12.52
C GLU A 156 20.17 10.85 12.63
N GLY A 157 20.88 10.92 11.50
CA GLY A 157 22.34 11.12 11.48
C GLY A 157 23.16 9.88 11.85
N THR A 158 22.50 8.71 11.98
CA THR A 158 23.15 7.42 12.32
C THR A 158 23.98 6.87 11.17
N ILE A 159 23.62 7.19 9.93
CA ILE A 159 24.32 6.71 8.72
C ILE A 159 24.62 7.88 7.79
N ALA A 160 25.79 7.82 7.14
CA ALA A 160 26.18 8.78 6.11
C ALA A 160 25.25 8.73 4.89
N VAL A 161 24.98 9.90 4.34
CA VAL A 161 24.16 10.06 3.12
C VAL A 161 24.84 9.33 1.97
N LYS A 162 24.09 8.50 1.25
CA LYS A 162 24.63 7.82 0.06
C LYS A 162 25.00 8.83 -1.02
N GLU A 163 26.21 8.75 -1.54
CA GLU A 163 26.60 9.49 -2.74
C GLU A 163 25.83 8.97 -3.96
N ARG A 164 25.43 9.88 -4.85
CA ARG A 164 24.72 9.54 -6.07
C ARG A 164 25.71 8.94 -7.08
N GLU A 165 25.27 7.91 -7.79
CA GLU A 165 26.01 7.41 -8.96
C GLU A 165 26.08 8.51 -10.01
N ASP A 166 27.24 8.64 -10.67
CA ASP A 166 27.43 9.57 -11.78
C ASP A 166 26.43 9.20 -12.91
N PRO A 167 25.62 10.16 -13.39
CA PRO A 167 24.74 9.95 -14.54
C PRO A 167 25.46 9.39 -15.77
N LYS A 168 26.76 9.68 -15.93
CA LYS A 168 27.59 9.22 -17.06
C LYS A 168 27.85 7.72 -17.05
N ASP A 169 27.78 7.07 -15.89
CA ASP A 169 28.01 5.62 -15.75
C ASP A 169 26.75 4.78 -16.01
N ARG A 170 25.61 5.41 -16.34
CA ARG A 170 24.34 4.70 -16.49
C ARG A 170 24.17 4.07 -17.86
N ARG A 171 24.12 2.73 -17.88
CA ARG A 171 23.77 1.93 -19.07
C ARG A 171 22.31 1.48 -19.04
N PHE A 172 21.80 0.98 -20.18
CA PHE A 172 20.40 0.56 -20.33
C PHE A 172 19.96 -0.54 -19.34
N TYR A 173 20.85 -1.45 -18.94
CA TYR A 173 20.52 -2.50 -17.97
C TYR A 173 20.37 -1.97 -16.53
N HIS A 174 20.81 -0.72 -16.26
CA HIS A 174 20.59 -0.10 -14.95
C HIS A 174 19.11 0.16 -14.69
N ASP A 175 18.26 0.20 -15.72
CA ASP A 175 16.80 0.25 -15.61
C ASP A 175 16.23 -0.90 -14.76
N PHE A 176 16.88 -2.07 -14.79
CA PHE A 176 16.39 -3.29 -14.11
C PHE A 176 17.05 -3.53 -12.74
N ARG A 177 17.87 -2.60 -12.24
CA ARG A 177 18.49 -2.77 -10.92
C ARG A 177 17.46 -2.59 -9.82
N LEU A 178 17.31 -3.60 -8.96
CA LEU A 178 16.36 -3.62 -7.84
C LEU A 178 16.48 -2.41 -6.90
N ARG A 179 17.70 -1.87 -6.74
CA ARG A 179 17.97 -0.71 -5.87
C ARG A 179 17.22 0.57 -6.24
N TYR A 180 16.66 0.67 -7.44
CA TYR A 180 15.91 1.84 -7.91
C TYR A 180 14.42 1.73 -7.69
N GLY A 181 13.93 0.55 -7.30
CA GLY A 181 12.52 0.33 -7.08
C GLY A 181 12.07 0.59 -5.65
N SER A 182 10.75 0.62 -5.48
CA SER A 182 10.07 0.71 -4.19
C SER A 182 9.18 -0.50 -4.01
N LEU A 183 9.55 -1.35 -3.05
CA LEU A 183 8.76 -2.54 -2.69
C LEU A 183 7.34 -2.16 -2.28
N TYR A 184 7.18 -1.09 -1.50
CA TYR A 184 5.87 -0.62 -1.06
C TYR A 184 4.97 -0.25 -2.24
N ASN A 185 5.46 0.53 -3.19
CA ASN A 185 4.66 0.98 -4.34
C ASN A 185 4.34 -0.17 -5.30
N GLY A 186 5.29 -1.09 -5.51
CA GLY A 186 5.06 -2.31 -6.28
C GLY A 186 3.94 -3.15 -5.67
N LEU A 187 4.06 -3.49 -4.38
CA LEU A 187 3.05 -4.30 -3.68
C LEU A 187 1.70 -3.60 -3.61
N LYS A 188 1.68 -2.28 -3.41
CA LYS A 188 0.44 -1.48 -3.40
C LYS A 188 -0.30 -1.58 -4.74
N LEU A 189 0.43 -1.44 -5.86
CA LEU A 189 -0.18 -1.49 -7.19
C LEU A 189 -0.63 -2.92 -7.52
N ALA A 190 0.20 -3.92 -7.23
CA ALA A 190 -0.16 -5.33 -7.38
C ALA A 190 -1.43 -5.70 -6.62
N ARG A 191 -1.53 -5.28 -5.35
CA ARG A 191 -2.72 -5.49 -4.52
C ARG A 191 -3.95 -4.82 -5.10
N SER A 192 -3.84 -3.57 -5.55
CA SER A 192 -4.96 -2.85 -6.15
C SER A 192 -5.44 -3.51 -7.44
N THR A 193 -4.51 -3.99 -8.28
CA THR A 193 -4.82 -4.71 -9.53
C THR A 193 -5.45 -6.07 -9.23
N LEU A 194 -4.94 -6.82 -8.25
CA LEU A 194 -5.54 -8.09 -7.83
C LEU A 194 -6.98 -7.89 -7.33
N ILE A 195 -7.22 -6.85 -6.53
CA ILE A 195 -8.57 -6.53 -6.04
C ILE A 195 -9.51 -6.19 -7.20
N GLY A 196 -9.08 -5.32 -8.11
CA GLY A 196 -9.93 -4.82 -9.20
C GLY A 196 -10.21 -5.83 -10.30
N PHE A 197 -9.23 -6.67 -10.68
CA PHE A 197 -9.35 -7.56 -11.84
C PHE A 197 -9.65 -9.03 -11.49
N VAL A 198 -9.44 -9.43 -10.24
CA VAL A 198 -9.68 -10.81 -9.80
C VAL A 198 -10.76 -10.84 -8.73
N ILE A 199 -10.55 -10.14 -7.61
CA ILE A 199 -11.36 -10.39 -6.42
C ILE A 199 -12.76 -9.82 -6.52
N ILE A 200 -12.90 -8.55 -6.88
CA ILE A 200 -14.23 -7.95 -7.05
C ILE A 200 -15.03 -8.73 -8.11
N PRO A 201 -14.48 -9.00 -9.32
CA PRO A 201 -15.18 -9.81 -10.30
C PRO A 201 -15.55 -11.22 -9.81
N LEU A 202 -14.64 -11.94 -9.15
CA LEU A 202 -14.94 -13.27 -8.63
C LEU A 202 -15.97 -13.27 -7.50
N ILE A 203 -15.97 -12.26 -6.62
CA ILE A 203 -17.02 -12.09 -5.61
C ILE A 203 -18.38 -11.89 -6.30
N ILE A 204 -18.43 -11.08 -7.37
CA ILE A 204 -19.67 -10.91 -8.15
C ILE A 204 -20.12 -12.25 -8.73
N VAL A 205 -19.21 -13.04 -9.31
CA VAL A 205 -19.54 -14.35 -9.85
C VAL A 205 -20.04 -15.31 -8.76
N ILE A 206 -19.39 -15.36 -7.60
CA ILE A 206 -19.83 -16.19 -6.47
C ILE A 206 -21.24 -15.79 -6.02
N LEU A 207 -21.52 -14.50 -5.90
CA LEU A 207 -22.86 -14.00 -5.53
C LEU A 207 -23.90 -14.31 -6.60
N MET A 208 -23.55 -14.18 -7.89
CA MET A 208 -24.44 -14.56 -8.99
C MET A 208 -24.76 -16.06 -8.96
N LYS A 209 -23.74 -16.91 -8.75
CA LYS A 209 -23.91 -18.36 -8.60
C LYS A 209 -24.82 -18.71 -7.43
N ALA A 210 -24.59 -18.09 -6.28
CA ALA A 210 -25.43 -18.25 -5.10
C ALA A 210 -26.89 -17.85 -5.40
N GLY A 211 -27.10 -16.72 -6.07
CA GLY A 211 -28.44 -16.27 -6.51
C GLY A 211 -29.11 -17.26 -7.47
N PHE A 212 -28.39 -17.73 -8.49
CA PHE A 212 -28.90 -18.65 -9.50
C PHE A 212 -29.20 -20.05 -8.95
N SER A 213 -28.36 -20.57 -8.05
CA SER A 213 -28.62 -21.86 -7.38
C SER A 213 -29.97 -21.90 -6.66
N SER A 214 -30.47 -20.74 -6.22
CA SER A 214 -31.77 -20.64 -5.53
C SER A 214 -32.98 -20.79 -6.46
N LEU A 215 -32.82 -20.66 -7.78
CA LEU A 215 -33.91 -20.69 -8.75
C LEU A 215 -34.32 -22.12 -9.19
N ASN A 216 -33.47 -23.13 -8.96
CA ASN A 216 -33.73 -24.56 -9.20
C ASN A 216 -34.37 -24.91 -10.56
N VAL A 217 -33.84 -24.33 -11.66
CA VAL A 217 -34.30 -24.58 -13.05
C VAL A 217 -33.15 -25.18 -13.87
N GLU A 218 -33.42 -26.22 -14.67
CA GLU A 218 -32.43 -26.90 -15.55
C GLU A 218 -31.69 -25.94 -16.50
N GLU A 219 -32.32 -24.84 -16.90
CA GLU A 219 -31.75 -23.82 -17.79
C GLU A 219 -30.59 -23.04 -17.14
N VAL A 220 -30.53 -23.03 -15.80
CA VAL A 220 -29.50 -22.37 -15.01
C VAL A 220 -28.16 -23.11 -15.08
N ASP A 221 -28.15 -24.42 -15.34
CA ASP A 221 -26.90 -25.21 -15.37
C ASP A 221 -25.94 -24.75 -16.46
N SER A 222 -26.48 -24.36 -17.63
CA SER A 222 -25.69 -23.81 -18.73
C SER A 222 -25.07 -22.45 -18.38
N MET A 223 -25.80 -21.60 -17.66
CA MET A 223 -25.30 -20.31 -17.16
C MET A 223 -24.24 -20.50 -16.08
N MET A 224 -24.43 -21.48 -15.19
CA MET A 224 -23.47 -21.82 -14.13
C MET A 224 -22.13 -22.28 -14.71
N SER A 225 -22.15 -23.15 -15.74
CA SER A 225 -20.94 -23.59 -16.45
C SER A 225 -20.19 -22.41 -17.11
N ASN A 226 -20.90 -21.48 -17.72
CA ASN A 226 -20.29 -20.28 -18.31
C ASN A 226 -19.63 -19.39 -17.24
N LEU A 227 -20.23 -19.28 -16.05
CA LEU A 227 -19.65 -18.54 -14.93
C LEU A 227 -18.37 -19.19 -14.39
N ASP A 228 -18.25 -20.52 -14.43
CA ASP A 228 -17.01 -21.23 -14.11
C ASP A 228 -15.89 -20.90 -15.08
N ASP A 229 -16.16 -20.95 -16.38
CA ASP A 229 -15.17 -20.61 -17.40
C ASP A 229 -14.72 -19.15 -17.27
N ILE A 230 -15.67 -18.22 -17.07
CA ILE A 230 -15.37 -16.80 -16.84
C ILE A 230 -14.49 -16.64 -15.59
N SER A 231 -14.79 -17.36 -14.51
CA SER A 231 -13.99 -17.33 -13.27
C SER A 231 -12.55 -17.80 -13.52
N ALA A 232 -12.37 -18.88 -14.29
CA ALA A 232 -11.06 -19.39 -14.65
C ALA A 232 -10.26 -18.36 -15.46
N TYR A 233 -10.87 -17.71 -16.45
CA TYR A 233 -10.22 -16.64 -17.23
C TYR A 233 -9.84 -15.42 -16.37
N MET A 234 -10.69 -15.04 -15.42
CA MET A 234 -10.39 -13.94 -14.48
C MET A 234 -9.12 -14.22 -13.68
N VAL A 235 -8.94 -15.45 -13.18
CA VAL A 235 -7.72 -15.84 -12.46
C VAL A 235 -6.53 -15.92 -13.41
N MET A 236 -6.69 -16.61 -14.55
CA MET A 236 -5.62 -16.85 -15.53
C MET A 236 -5.01 -15.56 -16.06
N LEU A 237 -5.82 -14.53 -16.30
CA LEU A 237 -5.36 -13.23 -16.80
C LEU A 237 -5.06 -12.25 -15.66
N GLY A 238 -5.89 -12.23 -14.61
CA GLY A 238 -5.80 -11.26 -13.53
C GLY A 238 -4.60 -11.44 -12.61
N VAL A 239 -4.19 -12.69 -12.34
CA VAL A 239 -2.99 -12.95 -11.52
C VAL A 239 -1.70 -12.48 -12.22
N PRO A 240 -1.44 -12.83 -13.50
CA PRO A 240 -0.33 -12.23 -14.25
C PRO A 240 -0.40 -10.70 -14.34
N MET A 241 -1.59 -10.11 -14.52
CA MET A 241 -1.75 -8.65 -14.48
C MET A 241 -1.32 -8.06 -13.13
N ALA A 242 -1.68 -8.67 -12.01
CA ALA A 242 -1.25 -8.24 -10.69
C ALA A 242 0.28 -8.36 -10.50
N ALA A 243 0.90 -9.41 -11.05
CA ALA A 243 2.35 -9.57 -11.05
C ALA A 243 3.06 -8.50 -11.89
N LEU A 244 2.55 -8.17 -13.08
CA LEU A 244 3.10 -7.08 -13.91
C LEU A 244 2.88 -5.70 -13.26
N ALA A 245 1.75 -5.53 -12.58
CA ALA A 245 1.44 -4.33 -11.80
C ALA A 245 2.45 -4.11 -10.67
N PHE A 246 2.99 -5.18 -10.07
CA PHE A 246 4.11 -5.07 -9.14
C PHE A 246 5.30 -4.38 -9.80
N PHE A 247 5.79 -4.88 -10.94
CA PHE A 247 6.96 -4.31 -11.61
C PHE A 247 6.72 -2.86 -12.08
N LYS A 248 5.53 -2.59 -12.64
CA LYS A 248 5.10 -1.22 -12.98
C LYS A 248 5.14 -0.28 -11.78
N GLY A 249 4.65 -0.72 -10.62
CA GLY A 249 4.62 0.08 -9.40
C GLY A 249 5.98 0.19 -8.71
N PHE A 250 6.81 -0.85 -8.85
CA PHE A 250 8.12 -0.97 -8.24
C PHE A 250 9.10 0.04 -8.85
N TYR A 251 9.20 0.09 -10.19
CA TYR A 251 10.15 0.94 -10.88
C TYR A 251 9.66 2.40 -11.05
N PRO A 252 10.58 3.39 -11.08
CA PRO A 252 10.22 4.80 -11.22
C PRO A 252 9.77 5.17 -12.64
N LYS A 253 9.07 6.31 -12.76
CA LYS A 253 8.72 6.91 -14.04
C LYS A 253 9.97 7.17 -14.90
N GLY A 254 9.86 7.03 -16.22
CA GLY A 254 10.98 7.19 -17.16
C GLY A 254 11.91 5.98 -17.30
N SER A 255 11.66 4.88 -16.58
CA SER A 255 12.40 3.62 -16.73
C SER A 255 11.69 2.64 -17.68
N LEU A 256 12.47 1.88 -18.45
CA LEU A 256 11.99 0.81 -19.33
C LEU A 256 11.36 -0.32 -18.52
N SER A 257 11.94 -0.63 -17.36
CA SER A 257 11.46 -1.66 -16.44
C SER A 257 10.08 -1.37 -15.85
N ARG A 258 9.63 -0.10 -15.87
CA ARG A 258 8.23 0.28 -15.60
C ARG A 258 7.36 0.26 -16.86
N SER A 259 7.87 0.80 -17.96
CA SER A 259 7.11 0.99 -19.21
C SER A 259 6.72 -0.35 -19.85
N ILE A 260 7.64 -1.31 -19.93
CA ILE A 260 7.40 -2.62 -20.56
C ILE A 260 6.27 -3.38 -19.85
N PRO A 261 6.31 -3.61 -18.52
CA PRO A 261 5.18 -4.22 -17.81
C PRO A 261 3.88 -3.44 -17.96
N ALA A 262 3.93 -2.11 -18.01
CA ALA A 262 2.72 -1.29 -18.17
C ALA A 262 2.06 -1.48 -19.54
N VAL A 263 2.84 -1.55 -20.63
CA VAL A 263 2.32 -1.82 -21.97
C VAL A 263 1.75 -3.23 -22.06
N ILE A 264 2.48 -4.23 -21.53
CA ILE A 264 2.00 -5.63 -21.50
C ILE A 264 0.68 -5.73 -20.71
N MET A 265 0.58 -5.05 -19.56
CA MET A 265 -0.68 -5.00 -18.81
C MET A 265 -1.84 -4.47 -19.66
N VAL A 266 -1.63 -3.39 -20.43
CA VAL A 266 -2.70 -2.84 -21.28
C VAL A 266 -3.14 -3.87 -22.32
N LEU A 267 -2.20 -4.58 -22.95
CA LEU A 267 -2.53 -5.65 -23.91
C LEU A 267 -3.34 -6.77 -23.27
N ILE A 268 -2.96 -7.22 -22.06
CA ILE A 268 -3.71 -8.24 -21.32
C ILE A 268 -5.10 -7.70 -20.92
N THR A 269 -5.20 -6.44 -20.51
CA THR A 269 -6.48 -5.79 -20.18
C THR A 269 -7.39 -5.70 -21.40
N LEU A 270 -6.87 -5.39 -22.59
CA LEU A 270 -7.66 -5.40 -23.82
C LEU A 270 -8.23 -6.80 -24.11
N TYR A 271 -7.41 -7.83 -23.93
CA TYR A 271 -7.86 -9.21 -24.08
C TYR A 271 -8.89 -9.59 -22.99
N TRP A 272 -8.68 -9.18 -21.75
CA TRP A 272 -9.60 -9.40 -20.64
C TRP A 272 -10.98 -8.74 -20.88
N ILE A 273 -10.99 -7.50 -21.37
CA ILE A 273 -12.22 -6.78 -21.76
C ILE A 273 -12.95 -7.54 -22.87
N TRP A 274 -12.22 -8.03 -23.87
CA TRP A 274 -12.80 -8.81 -24.97
C TRP A 274 -13.44 -10.11 -24.50
N VAL A 275 -12.75 -10.88 -23.65
CA VAL A 275 -13.25 -12.16 -23.10
C VAL A 275 -14.51 -11.93 -22.27
N ILE A 276 -14.50 -10.96 -21.36
CA ILE A 276 -15.67 -10.67 -20.51
C ILE A 276 -16.81 -10.05 -21.31
N GLY A 277 -16.49 -9.27 -22.33
CA GLY A 277 -17.48 -8.71 -23.24
C GLY A 277 -18.15 -9.76 -24.13
N LEU A 278 -17.74 -11.03 -24.10
CA LEU A 278 -18.21 -12.10 -24.99
C LEU A 278 -18.21 -11.68 -26.47
N GLY A 279 -17.22 -10.87 -26.88
CA GLY A 279 -17.14 -10.33 -28.24
C GLY A 279 -18.22 -9.29 -28.60
N GLY A 280 -19.01 -8.80 -27.63
CA GLY A 280 -20.00 -7.73 -27.80
C GLY A 280 -21.43 -8.21 -28.05
N LYS A 281 -21.67 -9.52 -27.97
CA LYS A 281 -22.98 -10.13 -28.19
C LYS A 281 -23.41 -10.93 -26.97
N PHE A 282 -24.49 -10.51 -26.34
CA PHE A 282 -25.19 -11.33 -25.36
C PHE A 282 -26.51 -11.81 -25.98
N ILE A 283 -26.67 -13.12 -26.05
CA ILE A 283 -27.92 -13.78 -26.44
C ILE A 283 -28.51 -14.33 -25.15
N PHE A 284 -29.58 -13.71 -24.67
CA PHE A 284 -30.40 -14.29 -23.61
C PHE A 284 -31.43 -15.21 -24.27
N ASP A 285 -31.15 -16.51 -24.23
CA ASP A 285 -32.14 -17.55 -24.47
C ASP A 285 -32.73 -17.94 -23.10
N SER A 286 -33.82 -17.31 -22.68
CA SER A 286 -34.60 -17.83 -21.55
C SER A 286 -36.05 -17.34 -21.53
N ILE A 287 -36.95 -18.33 -21.49
CA ILE A 287 -38.38 -18.35 -21.16
C ILE A 287 -39.32 -17.62 -22.14
N GLU A 288 -40.17 -18.39 -22.84
CA GLU A 288 -41.25 -17.95 -23.75
C GLU A 288 -40.85 -17.32 -25.11
N GLU A 289 -39.92 -17.92 -25.87
CA GLU A 289 -39.62 -17.58 -27.28
C GLU A 289 -39.13 -16.13 -27.55
N ILE A 290 -38.94 -15.30 -26.53
CA ILE A 290 -38.38 -13.94 -26.67
C ILE A 290 -36.86 -14.03 -26.57
N SER A 291 -36.20 -14.13 -27.73
CA SER A 291 -34.75 -13.93 -27.82
C SER A 291 -34.44 -12.43 -27.74
N LEU A 292 -33.69 -12.02 -26.71
CA LEU A 292 -33.24 -10.64 -26.56
C LEU A 292 -31.75 -10.58 -26.94
N GLU A 293 -31.48 -10.23 -28.20
CA GLU A 293 -30.11 -10.02 -28.71
C GLU A 293 -29.65 -8.60 -28.34
N LEU A 294 -28.72 -8.51 -27.38
CA LEU A 294 -28.06 -7.26 -27.02
C LEU A 294 -26.70 -7.19 -27.71
N ASP A 295 -26.62 -6.40 -28.79
CA ASP A 295 -25.36 -6.04 -29.44
C ASP A 295 -24.80 -4.72 -28.85
N PHE A 296 -23.73 -4.86 -28.07
CA PHE A 296 -22.96 -3.73 -27.53
C PHE A 296 -21.53 -3.71 -28.07
N SER A 297 -21.27 -4.36 -29.22
CA SER A 297 -19.95 -4.44 -29.84
C SER A 297 -19.30 -3.07 -30.07
N LYS A 298 -20.10 -2.05 -30.44
CA LYS A 298 -19.62 -0.67 -30.61
C LYS A 298 -19.14 -0.05 -29.29
N LEU A 299 -19.87 -0.30 -28.19
CA LEU A 299 -19.49 0.16 -26.86
C LEU A 299 -18.23 -0.57 -26.38
N LEU A 300 -18.16 -1.89 -26.59
CA LEU A 300 -16.98 -2.68 -26.28
C LEU A 300 -15.74 -2.16 -27.03
N LEU A 301 -15.87 -1.90 -28.34
CA LEU A 301 -14.80 -1.34 -29.15
C LEU A 301 -14.38 0.06 -28.65
N LEU A 302 -15.33 0.91 -28.27
CA LEU A 302 -15.04 2.22 -27.70
C LEU A 302 -14.22 2.11 -26.40
N ILE A 303 -14.59 1.19 -25.51
CA ILE A 303 -13.86 0.92 -24.25
C ILE A 303 -12.46 0.38 -24.56
N MET A 304 -12.32 -0.52 -25.53
CA MET A 304 -11.03 -1.06 -25.96
C MET A 304 -10.13 0.04 -26.55
N VAL A 305 -10.65 0.90 -27.41
CA VAL A 305 -9.89 2.04 -27.97
C VAL A 305 -9.44 2.98 -26.85
N GLY A 306 -10.34 3.34 -25.93
CA GLY A 306 -10.01 4.16 -24.76
C GLY A 306 -8.93 3.52 -23.89
N THR A 307 -8.97 2.20 -23.73
CA THR A 307 -7.95 1.44 -23.00
C THR A 307 -6.60 1.42 -23.75
N ALA A 308 -6.61 1.28 -25.07
CA ALA A 308 -5.41 1.27 -25.90
C ALA A 308 -4.65 2.61 -25.87
N LEU A 309 -5.34 3.74 -25.66
CA LEU A 309 -4.70 5.05 -25.49
C LEU A 309 -3.72 5.09 -24.30
N TRP A 310 -3.86 4.19 -23.32
CA TRP A 310 -2.88 4.06 -22.25
C TRP A 310 -1.49 3.64 -22.74
N ILE A 311 -1.39 2.94 -23.88
CA ILE A 311 -0.09 2.62 -24.49
C ILE A 311 0.63 3.91 -24.86
N VAL A 312 -0.08 4.85 -25.52
CA VAL A 312 0.45 6.17 -25.88
C VAL A 312 0.89 6.91 -24.62
N TYR A 313 0.07 6.90 -23.57
CA TYR A 313 0.42 7.49 -22.28
C TYR A 313 1.73 6.92 -21.72
N TYR A 314 1.92 5.60 -21.69
CA TYR A 314 3.14 4.99 -21.13
C TYR A 314 4.37 5.23 -21.98
N VAL A 315 4.22 5.36 -23.30
CA VAL A 315 5.30 5.77 -24.21
C VAL A 315 5.70 7.22 -23.92
N LEU A 316 4.72 8.13 -23.78
CA LEU A 316 4.98 9.52 -23.42
C LEU A 316 5.57 9.65 -22.01
N GLU A 317 5.10 8.88 -21.04
CA GLU A 317 5.68 8.81 -19.68
C GLU A 317 7.14 8.37 -19.73
N LEU A 318 7.47 7.40 -20.59
CA LEU A 318 8.86 6.99 -20.79
C LEU A 318 9.68 8.14 -21.36
N LEU A 319 9.24 8.77 -22.46
CA LEU A 319 10.00 9.80 -23.17
C LEU A 319 10.20 11.07 -22.34
N LEU A 320 9.14 11.58 -21.70
CA LEU A 320 9.17 12.83 -20.94
C LEU A 320 9.97 12.72 -19.64
N TYR A 321 9.87 11.59 -18.94
CA TYR A 321 10.57 11.38 -17.67
C TYR A 321 11.94 10.70 -17.83
N ARG A 322 12.35 10.30 -19.06
CA ARG A 322 13.67 9.68 -19.29
C ARG A 322 14.85 10.56 -18.87
N PRO A 323 14.88 11.87 -19.19
CA PRO A 323 15.99 12.73 -18.79
C PRO A 323 16.07 12.85 -17.26
N GLU A 324 14.94 13.12 -16.61
CA GLU A 324 14.84 13.18 -15.15
C GLU A 324 15.27 11.87 -14.49
N TRP A 325 14.90 10.73 -15.07
CA TRP A 325 15.32 9.44 -14.56
C TRP A 325 16.85 9.28 -14.65
N LYS A 326 17.47 9.65 -15.78
CA LYS A 326 18.94 9.58 -15.99
C LYS A 326 19.72 10.47 -15.03
N ASP A 327 19.25 11.68 -14.76
CA ASP A 327 19.91 12.64 -13.86
C ASP A 327 19.60 12.33 -12.38
N ALA A 328 18.35 11.96 -12.14
CA ALA A 328 17.67 11.71 -10.88
C ALA A 328 18.18 10.50 -10.09
N GLY A 329 18.12 9.33 -10.76
CA GLY A 329 18.19 7.97 -10.18
C GLY A 329 17.84 7.92 -8.70
N PHE A 330 16.54 7.83 -8.43
CA PHE A 330 15.90 7.86 -7.11
C PHE A 330 16.64 8.65 -6.01
N PRO A 331 16.06 9.80 -5.61
CA PRO A 331 15.20 9.70 -4.44
C PRO A 331 13.93 10.53 -4.57
N LYS A 332 12.77 9.87 -4.51
CA LYS A 332 11.57 10.53 -4.00
C LYS A 332 11.70 10.52 -2.48
N ASP A 333 12.24 11.61 -1.96
CA ASP A 333 11.63 12.33 -0.84
C ASP A 333 12.21 13.77 -0.83
N LEU A 334 11.34 14.68 -1.27
CA LEU A 334 11.24 16.11 -0.98
C LEU A 334 12.41 17.03 -1.43
N PRO A 335 12.23 17.74 -2.57
CA PRO A 335 13.05 18.90 -2.95
C PRO A 335 13.12 19.96 -1.83
N GLU A 336 12.05 20.11 -1.06
CA GLU A 336 11.95 21.04 0.08
C GLU A 336 12.77 20.59 1.29
N GLU A 337 12.71 19.30 1.66
CA GLU A 337 13.59 18.75 2.71
C GLU A 337 15.06 18.79 2.28
N ARG A 338 15.37 18.68 0.98
CA ARG A 338 16.73 18.83 0.45
C ARG A 338 17.24 20.27 0.54
N LYS A 339 16.38 21.28 0.31
CA LYS A 339 16.73 22.69 0.50
C LYS A 339 17.00 22.97 1.97
N ALA A 340 16.08 22.56 2.85
CA ALA A 340 16.24 22.68 4.30
C ALA A 340 17.51 21.97 4.82
N ARG A 341 17.82 20.77 4.30
CA ARG A 341 19.01 19.98 4.68
C ARG A 341 20.31 20.58 4.17
N LYS A 342 20.35 21.11 2.95
CA LYS A 342 21.52 21.83 2.42
C LYS A 342 21.78 23.12 3.21
N GLU A 343 20.71 23.81 3.60
CA GLU A 343 20.82 25.01 4.41
C GLU A 343 21.29 24.69 5.83
N ALA A 344 20.75 23.65 6.47
CA ALA A 344 21.20 23.16 7.76
C ALA A 344 22.67 22.68 7.73
N GLN A 345 23.10 21.99 6.67
CA GLN A 345 24.50 21.60 6.50
C GLN A 345 25.43 22.78 6.25
N ARG A 346 24.97 23.83 5.56
CA ARG A 346 25.73 25.08 5.40
C ARG A 346 25.91 25.77 6.74
N LYS A 347 24.81 25.95 7.49
CA LYS A 347 24.83 26.53 8.85
C LYS A 347 25.76 25.75 9.78
N ALA A 348 25.65 24.42 9.83
CA ALA A 348 26.54 23.59 10.66
C ALA A 348 28.02 23.63 10.23
N LYS A 349 28.32 23.80 8.92
CA LYS A 349 29.70 23.98 8.44
C LYS A 349 30.25 25.36 8.79
N GLU A 350 29.42 26.40 8.72
CA GLU A 350 29.78 27.77 9.11
C GLU A 350 30.02 27.84 10.62
N GLU A 351 29.15 27.26 11.45
CA GLU A 351 29.33 27.16 12.90
C GLU A 351 30.61 26.40 13.27
N ARG A 352 30.91 25.28 12.59
CA ARG A 352 32.16 24.55 12.81
C ARG A 352 33.41 25.34 12.39
N LYS A 353 33.32 26.17 11.35
CA LYS A 353 34.42 27.05 10.94
C LYS A 353 34.61 28.17 11.96
N ALA A 354 33.53 28.83 12.37
CA ALA A 354 33.55 29.88 13.39
C ALA A 354 34.09 29.35 14.74
N ALA A 355 33.67 28.16 15.17
CA ALA A 355 34.20 27.52 16.37
C ALA A 355 35.70 27.19 16.25
N LYS A 356 36.16 26.75 15.08
CA LYS A 356 37.59 26.50 14.82
C LYS A 356 38.42 27.79 14.78
N GLU A 357 37.85 28.89 14.30
CA GLU A 357 38.51 30.20 14.29
C GLU A 357 38.59 30.79 15.70
N LYS A 358 37.49 30.77 16.47
CA LYS A 358 37.51 31.17 17.90
C LYS A 358 38.52 30.36 18.71
N ALA A 359 38.54 29.03 18.54
CA ALA A 359 39.54 28.18 19.20
C ALA A 359 40.99 28.45 18.76
N LYS A 360 41.20 29.01 17.56
CA LYS A 360 42.54 29.45 17.11
C LYS A 360 42.91 30.81 17.68
N GLU A 361 41.97 31.74 17.80
CA GLU A 361 42.17 33.05 18.42
C GLU A 361 42.44 32.92 19.92
N GLU A 362 41.65 32.13 20.65
CA GLU A 362 41.89 31.83 22.06
C GLU A 362 43.28 31.20 22.29
N LYS A 363 43.71 30.30 21.39
CA LYS A 363 45.06 29.73 21.44
C LYS A 363 46.18 30.73 21.12
N ARG A 364 45.89 31.79 20.35
CA ARG A 364 46.85 32.87 20.06
C ARG A 364 46.94 33.84 21.22
N ALA A 365 45.80 34.28 21.76
CA ALA A 365 45.72 35.12 22.95
C ALA A 365 46.40 34.46 24.16
N ALA A 366 46.13 33.18 24.43
CA ALA A 366 46.81 32.44 25.50
C ALA A 366 48.33 32.24 25.27
N LYS A 367 48.81 32.37 24.02
CA LYS A 367 50.24 32.34 23.69
C LYS A 367 50.90 33.70 23.87
N GLU A 368 50.17 34.77 23.63
CA GLU A 368 50.61 36.16 23.84
C GLU A 368 50.64 36.49 25.33
N GLU A 369 49.61 36.13 26.11
CA GLU A 369 49.62 36.28 27.58
C GLU A 369 50.77 35.49 28.22
N LYS A 370 51.09 34.29 27.70
CA LYS A 370 52.25 33.51 28.17
C LYS A 370 53.60 34.13 27.79
N LYS A 371 53.66 34.94 26.74
CA LYS A 371 54.86 35.70 26.37
C LYS A 371 55.00 36.94 27.25
N GLU A 372 53.93 37.69 27.49
CA GLU A 372 53.94 38.85 28.39
C GLU A 372 54.24 38.45 29.84
N ALA A 373 53.72 37.32 30.32
CA ALA A 373 54.04 36.80 31.65
C ALA A 373 55.50 36.30 31.78
N ALA A 374 56.19 36.02 30.67
CA ALA A 374 57.61 35.67 30.65
C ALA A 374 58.54 36.90 30.56
N GLU A 375 58.01 38.06 30.15
CA GLU A 375 58.72 39.34 30.08
C GLU A 375 58.56 40.20 31.36
N GLN A 376 57.72 39.78 32.32
CA GLN A 376 57.72 40.42 33.64
C GLN A 376 58.98 40.03 34.44
N PRO A 377 59.78 41.00 34.91
CA PRO A 377 61.02 40.72 35.62
C PRO A 377 60.74 40.07 36.98
N LYS A 378 61.48 39.01 37.30
CA LYS A 378 61.50 38.38 38.62
C LYS A 378 61.70 39.45 39.71
N PRO A 379 60.86 39.51 40.75
CA PRO A 379 61.08 40.43 41.85
C PRO A 379 62.40 40.07 42.55
N GLU A 380 63.28 41.07 42.67
CA GLU A 380 64.54 40.96 43.39
C GLU A 380 64.29 40.51 44.83
N ALA A 381 64.93 39.39 45.18
CA ALA A 381 64.97 38.90 46.53
C ALA A 381 65.77 39.88 47.40
N LYS A 382 65.07 40.60 48.29
CA LYS A 382 65.70 41.32 49.40
C LYS A 382 66.52 40.33 50.24
N LYS A 383 67.83 40.58 50.32
CA LYS A 383 68.68 40.09 51.40
C LYS A 383 68.46 41.00 52.61
N GLU A 384 67.98 40.43 53.71
CA GLU A 384 68.12 41.02 55.05
C GLU A 384 69.22 40.25 55.78
N GLU A 385 70.13 41.02 56.40
CA GLU A 385 71.18 40.60 57.33
C GLU A 385 70.62 40.17 58.68
#